data_AF-A0A9P7Y8B9-F1
#
_entry.id   AF-A0A9P7Y8B9-F1
#
_cell.length_a   1.000
_cell.length_b   1.000
_cell.length_c   1.000
_cell.angle_alpha   90.00
_cell.angle_beta   90.00
_cell.angle_gamma   90.00
#
_symmetry.space_group_name_H-M   'P 1'
#
loop_
_entity.id
_entity.type
_entity.pdbx_description
1 polymer ?
#
loop_
_entity_poly.entity_id
_entity_poly.type
_entity_poly.pdbx_seq_one_letter_code
_entity_poly.pdbx_strand_id
1 'polypeptide(L)'
;YHRTYQQYGSRIRILTARGNSGMWALGSKLLLKDFPNDGFSPGNNYITQNFLRNQPSSTIPLVKEMQLLTKPTDKTYLPLMSRAEGKTLAEVWDTLSEVKKENIRDQLVDYLKQLRKFTAPGAQTVKGGKIDDLILGNCDTHRPRCKKSGLQMTNEISDKISPVVKAWHYCRIEHPQYWNCWLRPPFSKCHNWARRFSMRYLVPERVHEIANP
;
A
#
# COMPACT_ATOMS: atom_id res chain seq x y z
N TYR A 1 -48.39 11.28 -1.28
CA TYR A 1 -47.89 9.90 -1.25
C TYR A 1 -48.12 9.33 0.15
N HIS A 2 -49.19 8.57 0.34
CA HIS A 2 -49.45 7.86 1.60
C HIS A 2 -48.63 6.57 1.62
N ARG A 3 -47.76 6.41 2.64
CA ARG A 3 -46.98 5.17 2.85
C ARG A 3 -47.87 4.12 3.49
N THR A 4 -48.21 3.09 2.73
CA THR A 4 -48.61 1.79 3.26
C THR A 4 -47.37 1.03 3.76
N TYR A 5 -47.56 0.26 4.83
CA TYR A 5 -46.56 -0.54 5.55
C TYR A 5 -45.42 -1.09 4.66
N GLN A 6 -44.19 -0.61 4.84
CA GLN A 6 -43.02 -1.17 4.16
C GLN A 6 -42.54 -2.43 4.89
N GLN A 7 -42.75 -3.60 4.28
CA GLN A 7 -42.21 -4.90 4.71
C GLN A 7 -40.77 -5.16 4.19
N TYR A 8 -40.08 -4.14 3.67
CA TYR A 8 -38.77 -4.33 3.03
C TYR A 8 -37.62 -4.35 4.04
N GLY A 9 -37.15 -5.55 4.36
CA GLY A 9 -35.85 -5.76 4.99
C GLY A 9 -34.72 -5.60 3.98
N SER A 10 -34.10 -4.42 3.92
CA SER A 10 -32.93 -4.19 3.05
C SER A 10 -31.86 -5.23 3.33
N ARG A 11 -31.17 -5.72 2.29
CA ARG A 11 -29.92 -6.50 2.41
C ARG A 11 -28.67 -5.70 2.05
N ILE A 12 -28.86 -4.40 1.81
CA ILE A 12 -27.79 -3.46 1.53
C ILE A 12 -27.40 -2.80 2.86
N ARG A 13 -26.12 -2.81 3.19
CA ARG A 13 -25.60 -2.24 4.44
C ARG A 13 -24.36 -1.42 4.17
N ILE A 14 -24.22 -0.28 4.83
CA ILE A 14 -22.93 0.42 4.89
C ILE A 14 -22.03 -0.39 5.83
N LEU A 15 -20.86 -0.80 5.35
CA LEU A 15 -19.83 -1.44 6.19
C LEU A 15 -18.91 -0.40 6.81
N THR A 16 -18.52 0.60 6.01
CA THR A 16 -17.67 1.70 6.46
C THR A 16 -17.90 2.92 5.57
N ALA A 17 -17.73 4.10 6.13
CA ALA A 17 -17.72 5.36 5.41
C ALA A 17 -16.61 6.24 5.97
N ARG A 18 -15.87 6.93 5.10
CA ARG A 18 -14.82 7.87 5.50
C ARG A 18 -14.72 9.00 4.49
N GLY A 19 -14.88 10.24 4.95
CA GLY A 19 -14.93 11.39 4.06
C GLY A 19 -16.09 11.26 3.07
N ASN A 20 -15.84 11.56 1.79
CA ASN A 20 -16.82 11.41 0.71
C ASN A 20 -16.76 10.02 0.07
N SER A 21 -16.63 8.96 0.86
CA SER A 21 -16.41 7.60 0.35
C SER A 21 -17.04 6.55 1.24
N GLY A 22 -17.56 5.50 0.63
CA GLY A 22 -18.30 4.44 1.31
C GLY A 22 -17.94 3.05 0.78
N MET A 23 -18.11 2.05 1.63
CA MET A 23 -18.15 0.66 1.21
C MET A 23 -19.44 0.03 1.72
N TRP A 24 -20.16 -0.58 0.79
CA TRP A 24 -21.48 -1.13 0.99
C TRP A 24 -21.42 -2.64 0.78
N ALA A 25 -22.02 -3.40 1.69
CA ALA A 25 -22.34 -4.80 1.45
C ALA A 25 -23.65 -4.88 0.65
N LEU A 26 -23.62 -5.62 -0.45
CA LEU A 26 -24.80 -5.98 -1.23
C LEU A 26 -25.09 -7.47 -0.95
N GLY A 27 -25.89 -7.73 0.07
CA GLY A 27 -26.07 -9.08 0.61
C GLY A 27 -24.79 -9.59 1.29
N SER A 28 -24.56 -10.90 1.23
CA SER A 28 -23.41 -11.54 1.91
C SER A 28 -22.15 -11.66 1.05
N LYS A 29 -22.29 -11.60 -0.28
CA LYS A 29 -21.23 -11.99 -1.24
C LYS A 29 -20.59 -10.83 -2.00
N LEU A 30 -21.26 -9.68 -2.10
CA LEU A 30 -20.81 -8.57 -2.93
C LEU A 30 -20.56 -7.32 -2.08
N LEU A 31 -19.55 -6.56 -2.50
CA LEU A 31 -19.20 -5.26 -1.95
C LEU A 31 -19.22 -4.23 -3.08
N LEU A 32 -19.83 -3.08 -2.82
CA LEU A 32 -19.74 -1.91 -3.68
C LEU A 32 -18.89 -0.87 -2.95
N LYS A 33 -17.84 -0.37 -3.59
CA LYS A 33 -17.16 0.82 -3.09
C LYS A 33 -17.67 2.04 -3.84
N ASP A 34 -17.71 3.16 -3.14
CA ASP A 34 -18.22 4.43 -3.61
C ASP A 34 -17.21 5.52 -3.31
N PHE A 35 -16.72 6.18 -4.35
CA PHE A 35 -15.77 7.28 -4.27
C PHE A 35 -16.06 8.33 -5.36
N PRO A 36 -15.63 9.59 -5.19
CA PRO A 36 -15.67 10.58 -6.26
C PRO A 36 -14.71 10.18 -7.37
N ASN A 37 -15.12 10.32 -8.63
CA ASN A 37 -14.21 10.15 -9.78
C ASN A 37 -13.60 11.50 -10.16
N ASP A 38 -12.89 12.10 -9.22
CA ASP A 38 -12.25 13.41 -9.34
C ASP A 38 -10.77 13.31 -9.79
N GLY A 39 -10.28 12.10 -10.04
CA GLY A 39 -8.89 11.82 -10.34
C GLY A 39 -7.95 11.89 -9.13
N PHE A 40 -8.47 12.03 -7.91
CA PHE A 40 -7.73 12.00 -6.64
C PHE A 40 -8.13 10.79 -5.78
N SER A 41 -9.29 10.20 -6.03
CA SER A 41 -9.71 8.94 -5.43
C SER A 41 -8.80 7.76 -5.81
N PRO A 42 -8.69 6.72 -4.95
CA PRO A 42 -7.84 5.55 -5.15
C PRO A 42 -8.37 4.60 -6.25
N GLY A 43 -8.81 5.14 -7.40
CA GLY A 43 -9.37 4.45 -8.56
C GLY A 43 -8.41 3.52 -9.29
N ASN A 44 -7.19 3.32 -8.77
CA ASN A 44 -6.25 2.35 -9.31
C ASN A 44 -6.55 0.91 -8.86
N ASN A 45 -7.36 0.67 -7.82
CA ASN A 45 -7.57 -0.70 -7.33
C ASN A 45 -8.12 -1.65 -8.42
N TYR A 46 -9.13 -1.23 -9.19
CA TYR A 46 -9.66 -2.04 -10.30
C TYR A 46 -8.60 -2.29 -11.37
N ILE A 47 -7.88 -1.25 -11.79
CA ILE A 47 -6.86 -1.34 -12.83
C ILE A 47 -5.72 -2.26 -12.39
N THR A 48 -5.26 -2.13 -11.14
CA THR A 48 -4.21 -2.97 -10.55
C THR A 48 -4.64 -4.41 -10.44
N GLN A 49 -5.85 -4.70 -9.96
CA GLN A 49 -6.34 -6.08 -9.91
C GLN A 49 -6.52 -6.68 -11.29
N ASN A 50 -7.01 -5.92 -12.26
CA ASN A 50 -7.11 -6.38 -13.64
C ASN A 50 -5.72 -6.68 -14.23
N PHE A 51 -4.74 -5.83 -13.98
CA PHE A 51 -3.36 -6.08 -14.41
C PHE A 51 -2.80 -7.36 -13.80
N LEU A 52 -2.87 -7.52 -12.46
CA LEU A 52 -2.35 -8.69 -11.75
C LEU A 52 -3.02 -9.99 -12.18
N ARG A 53 -4.33 -9.97 -12.43
CA ARG A 53 -5.08 -11.13 -12.91
C ARG A 53 -4.64 -11.61 -14.29
N ASN A 54 -4.16 -10.69 -15.12
CA ASN A 54 -3.68 -10.99 -16.47
C ASN A 54 -2.18 -11.31 -16.53
N GLN A 55 -1.49 -11.45 -15.37
CA GLN A 55 -0.08 -11.84 -15.35
C GLN A 55 0.07 -13.37 -15.36
N PRO A 56 0.96 -13.92 -16.21
CA PRO A 56 1.19 -15.36 -16.25
C PRO A 56 1.73 -15.84 -14.89
N SER A 57 1.20 -16.99 -14.42
CA SER A 57 1.69 -17.70 -13.23
C SER A 57 1.64 -16.92 -11.91
N SER A 58 0.83 -15.85 -11.81
CA SER A 58 0.62 -15.15 -10.54
C SER A 58 -0.18 -16.01 -9.57
N THR A 59 0.39 -16.31 -8.40
CA THR A 59 -0.32 -16.97 -7.29
C THR A 59 -0.85 -15.99 -6.26
N ILE A 60 -0.71 -14.68 -6.53
CA ILE A 60 -1.18 -13.62 -5.65
C ILE A 60 -2.70 -13.74 -5.46
N PRO A 61 -3.20 -13.83 -4.21
CA PRO A 61 -4.61 -13.94 -3.95
C PRO A 61 -5.31 -12.61 -4.29
N LEU A 62 -6.22 -12.66 -5.26
CA LEU A 62 -7.07 -11.54 -5.65
C LEU A 62 -8.53 -11.86 -5.24
N VAL A 63 -9.37 -10.83 -5.17
CA VAL A 63 -10.81 -11.12 -5.01
C VAL A 63 -11.31 -11.86 -6.25
N LYS A 64 -12.30 -12.73 -6.05
CA LYS A 64 -12.79 -13.61 -7.12
C LYS A 64 -13.23 -12.80 -8.34
N GLU A 65 -14.13 -11.84 -8.15
CA GLU A 65 -14.64 -10.97 -9.20
C GLU A 65 -14.49 -9.49 -8.82
N MET A 66 -14.26 -8.66 -9.83
CA MET A 66 -14.32 -7.20 -9.72
C MET A 66 -14.76 -6.59 -11.05
N GLN A 67 -15.74 -5.71 -11.01
CA GLN A 67 -16.30 -5.00 -12.15
C GLN A 67 -16.40 -3.51 -11.84
N LEU A 68 -16.13 -2.67 -12.83
CA LEU A 68 -16.41 -1.24 -12.74
C LEU A 68 -17.80 -0.96 -13.31
N LEU A 69 -18.68 -0.34 -12.51
CA LEU A 69 -20.05 0.00 -12.93
C LEU A 69 -20.15 1.39 -13.59
N THR A 70 -19.11 2.21 -13.45
CA THR A 70 -19.06 3.60 -13.92
C THR A 70 -18.17 3.76 -15.15
N LYS A 71 -18.52 4.72 -16.01
CA LYS A 71 -17.69 5.14 -17.13
C LYS A 71 -16.61 6.13 -16.66
N PRO A 72 -15.50 6.28 -17.40
CA PRO A 72 -14.43 7.23 -17.05
C PRO A 72 -14.90 8.68 -16.88
N THR A 73 -15.98 9.07 -17.55
CA THR A 73 -16.56 10.42 -17.53
C THR A 73 -17.52 10.68 -16.38
N ASP A 74 -17.95 9.64 -15.67
CA ASP A 74 -18.92 9.78 -14.59
C ASP A 74 -18.26 10.48 -13.40
N LYS A 75 -19.03 11.22 -12.60
CA LYS A 75 -18.51 11.92 -11.41
C LYS A 75 -18.27 10.99 -10.22
N THR A 76 -18.76 9.75 -10.30
CA THR A 76 -18.65 8.72 -9.26
C THR A 76 -17.84 7.55 -9.79
N TYR A 77 -17.12 6.88 -8.90
CA TYR A 77 -16.32 5.70 -9.19
C TYR A 77 -16.86 4.53 -8.38
N LEU A 78 -17.51 3.58 -9.06
CA LEU A 78 -18.28 2.50 -8.42
C LEU A 78 -17.76 1.11 -8.80
N PRO A 79 -16.68 0.62 -8.16
CA PRO A 79 -16.24 -0.77 -8.33
C PRO A 79 -17.10 -1.70 -7.48
N LEU A 80 -17.73 -2.67 -8.15
CA LEU A 80 -18.40 -3.82 -7.56
C LEU A 80 -17.40 -4.97 -7.47
N MET A 81 -17.34 -5.66 -6.34
CA MET A 81 -16.39 -6.75 -6.12
C MET A 81 -16.96 -7.87 -5.26
N SER A 82 -16.47 -9.10 -5.44
CA SER A 82 -16.73 -10.16 -4.48
C SER A 82 -16.15 -9.80 -3.12
N ARG A 83 -16.85 -10.18 -2.06
CA ARG A 83 -16.32 -10.15 -0.70
C ARG A 83 -15.25 -11.23 -0.58
N ALA A 84 -14.07 -10.88 -0.05
CA ALA A 84 -13.10 -11.87 0.37
C ALA A 84 -13.66 -12.61 1.59
N GLU A 85 -13.76 -13.94 1.49
CA GLU A 85 -14.26 -14.79 2.57
C GLU A 85 -13.16 -15.05 3.60
N GLY A 86 -13.53 -15.19 4.86
CA GLY A 86 -12.62 -15.47 5.97
C GLY A 86 -12.61 -14.40 7.05
N LYS A 87 -11.66 -14.54 7.98
CA LYS A 87 -11.38 -13.59 9.05
C LYS A 87 -10.16 -12.76 8.68
N THR A 88 -10.11 -11.53 9.17
CA THR A 88 -8.91 -10.70 9.03
C THR A 88 -7.77 -11.31 9.83
N LEU A 89 -6.53 -11.07 9.40
CA LEU A 89 -5.36 -11.56 10.12
C LEU A 89 -5.32 -11.01 11.55
N ALA A 90 -5.73 -9.75 11.76
CA ALA A 90 -5.81 -9.12 13.07
C ALA A 90 -6.75 -9.85 14.05
N GLU A 91 -7.88 -10.37 13.57
CA GLU A 91 -8.85 -11.09 14.42
C GLU A 91 -8.32 -12.45 14.90
N VAL A 92 -7.41 -13.08 14.14
CA VAL A 92 -6.96 -14.45 14.43
C VAL A 92 -5.51 -14.52 14.88
N TRP A 93 -4.70 -13.46 14.70
CA TRP A 93 -3.25 -13.50 14.85
C TRP A 93 -2.78 -14.10 16.17
N ASP A 94 -3.38 -13.65 17.28
CA ASP A 94 -2.99 -14.07 18.63
C ASP A 94 -3.41 -15.51 18.94
N THR A 95 -4.33 -16.08 18.16
CA THR A 95 -4.78 -17.47 18.27
C THR A 95 -4.01 -18.45 17.39
N LEU A 96 -3.17 -17.94 16.48
CA LEU A 96 -2.36 -18.78 15.59
C LEU A 96 -1.14 -19.35 16.32
N SER A 97 -0.81 -20.60 16.03
CA SER A 97 0.47 -21.19 16.43
C SER A 97 1.63 -20.52 15.70
N GLU A 98 2.84 -20.58 16.25
CA GLU A 98 4.02 -20.00 15.61
C GLU A 98 4.28 -20.60 14.22
N VAL A 99 4.11 -21.91 14.04
CA VAL A 99 4.22 -22.57 12.73
C VAL A 99 3.25 -21.98 11.69
N LYS A 100 2.02 -21.64 12.09
CA LYS A 100 1.06 -20.99 11.18
C LYS A 100 1.46 -19.55 10.86
N LYS A 101 2.00 -18.81 11.83
CA LYS A 101 2.50 -17.45 11.61
C LYS A 101 3.70 -17.45 10.66
N GLU A 102 4.62 -18.39 10.81
CA GLU A 102 5.76 -18.61 9.91
C GLU A 102 5.27 -18.89 8.49
N ASN A 103 4.36 -19.85 8.31
CA ASN A 103 3.82 -20.17 6.99
C ASN A 103 3.12 -18.97 6.32
N ILE A 104 2.38 -18.15 7.09
CA ILE A 104 1.77 -16.91 6.56
C ILE A 104 2.84 -15.90 6.16
N ARG A 105 3.92 -15.76 6.93
CA ARG A 105 5.06 -14.88 6.57
C ARG A 105 5.69 -15.33 5.27
N ASP A 106 5.93 -16.62 5.09
CA ASP A 106 6.53 -17.18 3.86
C ASP A 106 5.64 -16.90 2.65
N GLN A 107 4.33 -17.14 2.75
CA GLN A 107 3.38 -16.80 1.68
C GLN A 107 3.41 -15.31 1.33
N LEU A 108 3.42 -14.42 2.33
CA LEU A 108 3.50 -12.97 2.11
C LEU A 108 4.82 -12.59 1.42
N VAL A 109 5.94 -13.18 1.82
CA VAL A 109 7.25 -12.97 1.17
C VAL A 109 7.19 -13.39 -0.30
N ASP A 110 6.58 -14.54 -0.60
CA ASP A 110 6.46 -15.01 -1.98
C ASP A 110 5.54 -14.13 -2.84
N TYR A 111 4.44 -13.63 -2.28
CA TYR A 111 3.60 -12.65 -2.97
C TYR A 111 4.35 -11.34 -3.21
N LEU A 112 5.13 -10.87 -2.23
CA LEU A 112 5.98 -9.69 -2.39
C LEU A 112 7.05 -9.87 -3.46
N LYS A 113 7.71 -11.03 -3.51
CA LYS A 113 8.67 -11.37 -4.57
C LYS A 113 8.01 -11.31 -5.95
N GLN A 114 6.80 -11.86 -6.09
CA GLN A 114 6.04 -11.79 -7.35
C GLN A 114 5.69 -10.35 -7.72
N LEU A 115 5.14 -9.58 -6.78
CA LEU A 115 4.78 -8.17 -7.00
C LEU A 115 5.99 -7.32 -7.42
N ARG A 116 7.16 -7.56 -6.83
CA ARG A 116 8.41 -6.82 -7.12
C ARG A 116 8.99 -7.11 -8.51
N LYS A 117 8.56 -8.18 -9.19
CA LYS A 117 8.95 -8.41 -10.60
C LYS A 117 8.36 -7.36 -11.53
N PHE A 118 7.22 -6.76 -11.15
CA PHE A 118 6.60 -5.69 -11.93
C PHE A 118 7.29 -4.38 -11.61
N THR A 119 8.16 -3.95 -12.52
CA THR A 119 8.90 -2.70 -12.43
C THR A 119 8.47 -1.74 -13.54
N ALA A 120 8.72 -0.45 -13.31
CA ALA A 120 8.50 0.61 -14.27
C ALA A 120 9.75 1.50 -14.32
N PRO A 121 10.02 2.22 -15.43
CA PRO A 121 11.14 3.15 -15.52
C PRO A 121 11.12 4.27 -14.46
N GLY A 122 9.98 4.51 -13.81
CA GLY A 122 9.86 5.37 -12.65
C GLY A 122 8.49 5.24 -11.98
N ALA A 123 8.22 6.10 -11.01
CA ALA A 123 6.96 6.11 -10.27
C ALA A 123 5.78 6.47 -11.19
N GLN A 124 4.97 5.47 -11.53
CA GLN A 124 3.79 5.63 -12.38
C GLN A 124 2.68 4.63 -12.04
N THR A 125 1.45 4.93 -12.45
CA THR A 125 0.35 3.96 -12.39
C THR A 125 0.58 2.81 -13.38
N VAL A 126 -0.20 1.74 -13.26
CA VAL A 126 -0.17 0.60 -14.19
C VAL A 126 -0.31 1.02 -15.67
N LYS A 127 -1.01 2.12 -15.94
CA LYS A 127 -1.20 2.67 -17.30
C LYS A 127 -0.19 3.78 -17.66
N GLY A 128 0.89 3.94 -16.89
CA GLY A 128 1.90 4.99 -17.10
C GLY A 128 1.48 6.40 -16.66
N GLY A 129 0.38 6.52 -15.89
CA GLY A 129 -0.10 7.81 -15.39
C GLY A 129 0.69 8.29 -14.17
N LYS A 130 0.51 9.56 -13.78
CA LYS A 130 1.08 10.12 -12.54
C LYS A 130 0.45 9.49 -11.29
N ILE A 131 1.25 9.26 -10.26
CA ILE A 131 0.85 8.81 -8.93
C ILE A 131 0.54 10.06 -8.07
N ASP A 132 -0.42 9.96 -7.15
CA ASP A 132 -0.65 11.01 -6.15
C ASP A 132 0.50 11.00 -5.12
N ASP A 133 1.08 12.16 -4.83
CA ASP A 133 2.17 12.31 -3.85
C ASP A 133 1.74 11.85 -2.45
N LEU A 134 0.44 11.81 -2.13
CA LEU A 134 -0.07 11.16 -0.91
C LEU A 134 0.37 9.69 -0.75
N ILE A 135 0.62 8.99 -1.86
CA ILE A 135 1.07 7.59 -1.85
C ILE A 135 2.57 7.51 -1.51
N LEU A 136 3.33 8.55 -1.83
CA LEU A 136 4.79 8.58 -1.69
C LEU A 136 5.25 9.39 -0.45
N GLY A 137 4.42 10.33 0.02
CA GLY A 137 4.65 11.19 1.16
C GLY A 137 3.35 11.53 1.90
N ASN A 138 3.48 11.97 3.15
CA ASN A 138 2.32 12.40 3.94
C ASN A 138 1.82 13.77 3.44
N CYS A 139 0.94 13.77 2.43
CA CYS A 139 0.27 14.99 1.99
C CYS A 139 -0.76 15.43 3.06
N ASP A 140 -0.37 16.37 3.91
CA ASP A 140 -1.21 16.89 5.01
C ASP A 140 -2.31 17.87 4.55
N THR A 141 -2.56 17.99 3.24
CA THR A 141 -3.56 18.94 2.68
C THR A 141 -4.83 18.24 2.23
N HIS A 142 -5.95 18.97 2.25
CA HIS A 142 -7.23 18.45 1.75
C HIS A 142 -7.19 18.29 0.21
N ARG A 143 -7.70 17.16 -0.30
CA ARG A 143 -7.89 16.96 -1.74
C ARG A 143 -8.71 18.12 -2.33
N PRO A 144 -8.41 18.60 -3.54
CA PRO A 144 -7.48 18.05 -4.54
C PRO A 144 -6.03 18.61 -4.47
N ARG A 145 -5.60 19.19 -3.34
CA ARG A 145 -4.35 19.98 -3.30
C ARG A 145 -3.05 19.17 -3.28
N CYS A 146 -3.12 17.84 -3.22
CA CYS A 146 -1.93 16.99 -3.31
C CYS A 146 -1.35 17.02 -4.73
N LYS A 147 -0.01 17.04 -4.82
CA LYS A 147 0.69 17.04 -6.11
C LYS A 147 0.58 15.66 -6.76
N LYS A 148 0.55 15.63 -8.09
CA LYS A 148 0.68 14.39 -8.87
C LYS A 148 2.10 14.29 -9.38
N SER A 149 2.74 13.18 -9.08
CA SER A 149 4.12 12.90 -9.39
C SER A 149 4.26 11.78 -10.42
N GLY A 150 5.19 11.92 -11.35
CA GLY A 150 5.49 10.90 -12.36
C GLY A 150 6.98 10.62 -12.43
N LEU A 151 7.47 10.19 -13.60
CA LEU A 151 8.89 9.94 -13.91
C LEU A 151 9.88 11.05 -13.47
N GLN A 152 9.43 12.30 -13.41
CA GLN A 152 10.28 13.42 -12.97
C GLN A 152 10.61 13.37 -11.47
N MET A 153 9.71 12.83 -10.64
CA MET A 153 9.94 12.73 -9.19
C MET A 153 11.04 11.74 -8.85
N THR A 154 11.20 10.66 -9.61
CA THR A 154 12.31 9.72 -9.37
C THR A 154 13.65 10.39 -9.57
N ASN A 155 13.80 11.32 -10.52
CA ASN A 155 15.04 12.06 -10.70
C ASN A 155 15.21 13.12 -9.61
N GLU A 156 14.19 13.94 -9.34
CA GLU A 156 14.27 15.00 -8.32
C GLU A 156 14.49 14.47 -6.90
N ILE A 157 13.87 13.33 -6.55
CA ILE A 157 14.09 12.68 -5.26
C ILE A 157 15.42 11.96 -5.26
N SER A 158 15.74 11.18 -6.31
CA SER A 158 17.03 10.49 -6.42
C SER A 158 18.17 11.48 -6.25
N ASP A 159 18.14 12.63 -6.91
CA ASP A 159 19.19 13.65 -6.81
C ASP A 159 19.33 14.21 -5.40
N LYS A 160 18.20 14.39 -4.68
CA LYS A 160 18.20 14.87 -3.29
C LYS A 160 18.61 13.82 -2.27
N ILE A 161 18.30 12.54 -2.49
CA ILE A 161 18.65 11.44 -1.58
C ILE A 161 19.98 10.77 -1.94
N SER A 162 20.48 10.96 -3.16
CA SER A 162 21.73 10.38 -3.67
C SER A 162 22.93 10.70 -2.76
N PRO A 163 23.09 11.92 -2.21
CA PRO A 163 24.14 12.19 -1.22
C PRO A 163 24.01 11.33 0.05
N VAL A 164 22.78 11.08 0.52
CA VAL A 164 22.50 10.24 1.70
C VAL A 164 22.79 8.77 1.41
N VAL A 165 22.36 8.28 0.24
CA VAL A 165 22.62 6.89 -0.20
C VAL A 165 24.12 6.66 -0.45
N LYS A 166 24.83 7.63 -1.04
CA LYS A 166 26.30 7.57 -1.17
C LYS A 166 26.96 7.53 0.21
N ALA A 167 26.58 8.43 1.11
CA ALA A 167 27.11 8.42 2.48
C ALA A 167 26.83 7.09 3.20
N TRP A 168 25.67 6.47 2.96
CA TRP A 168 25.35 5.12 3.45
C TRP A 168 26.32 4.05 2.94
N HIS A 169 26.52 3.97 1.62
CA HIS A 169 27.45 2.99 1.02
C HIS A 169 28.92 3.24 1.40
N TYR A 170 29.30 4.47 1.71
CA TYR A 170 30.64 4.80 2.23
C TYR A 170 30.81 4.50 3.73
N CYS A 171 29.72 4.36 4.50
CA CYS A 171 29.79 4.04 5.91
C CYS A 171 30.09 2.55 6.10
N ARG A 172 31.36 2.22 6.41
CA ARG A 172 31.82 0.84 6.71
C ARG A 172 31.74 0.48 8.20
N ILE A 173 31.02 1.27 9.00
CA ILE A 173 30.98 1.09 10.45
C ILE A 173 29.82 0.16 10.81
N GLU A 174 30.14 -1.01 11.35
CA GLU A 174 29.15 -1.88 11.99
C GLU A 174 28.72 -1.28 13.34
N HIS A 175 27.42 -1.35 13.63
CA HIS A 175 26.85 -0.91 14.91
C HIS A 175 26.31 -2.11 15.70
N PRO A 176 27.21 -2.94 16.30
CA PRO A 176 26.85 -4.23 16.88
C PRO A 176 25.93 -4.17 18.12
N GLN A 177 25.64 -2.98 18.66
CA GLN A 177 24.78 -2.80 19.83
C GLN A 177 23.45 -2.11 19.53
N TYR A 178 23.23 -1.64 18.29
CA TYR A 178 22.05 -0.86 17.90
C TYR A 178 21.18 -1.63 16.90
N TRP A 179 20.75 -2.81 17.33
CA TRP A 179 20.02 -3.82 16.55
C TRP A 179 18.77 -3.30 15.81
N ASN A 180 18.18 -2.19 16.27
CA ASN A 180 16.88 -1.70 15.80
C ASN A 180 16.85 -0.18 15.55
N CYS A 181 18.00 0.50 15.43
CA CYS A 181 17.98 1.94 15.23
C CYS A 181 19.19 2.51 14.52
N TRP A 182 18.95 3.52 13.69
CA TRP A 182 19.99 4.37 13.14
C TRP A 182 20.25 5.56 14.07
N LEU A 183 21.52 5.84 14.34
CA LEU A 183 21.97 7.01 15.07
C LEU A 183 22.59 7.98 14.07
N ARG A 184 22.03 9.20 13.98
CA ARG A 184 22.59 10.22 13.08
C ARG A 184 23.91 10.74 13.66
N PRO A 185 25.01 10.78 12.87
CA PRO A 185 26.24 11.44 13.30
C PRO A 185 25.92 12.87 13.74
N PRO A 186 26.56 13.37 14.82
CA PRO A 186 26.29 14.71 15.30
C PRO A 186 26.74 15.76 14.27
N PHE A 187 25.87 16.72 13.97
CA PHE A 187 26.19 17.88 13.14
C PHE A 187 26.93 18.99 13.91
N SER A 188 27.20 18.78 15.20
CA SER A 188 27.89 19.73 16.09
C SER A 188 29.00 19.00 16.85
N LYS A 189 30.19 19.61 16.95
CA LYS A 189 31.33 19.10 17.73
C LYS A 189 31.04 18.96 19.23
N CYS A 190 29.95 19.53 19.72
CA CYS A 190 29.70 19.68 21.16
C CYS A 190 28.69 18.68 21.74
N HIS A 191 28.02 17.84 20.93
CA HIS A 191 27.04 16.85 21.41
C HIS A 191 27.23 15.51 20.69
N ASN A 192 27.17 14.39 21.42
CA ASN A 192 27.63 13.09 20.90
C ASN A 192 26.60 12.34 20.02
N TRP A 193 25.40 12.91 19.79
CA TRP A 193 24.41 12.39 18.82
C TRP A 193 23.32 13.41 18.49
N ALA A 194 22.80 13.32 17.26
CA ALA A 194 21.83 14.26 16.71
C ALA A 194 20.35 13.85 16.87
N ARG A 195 20.01 12.56 16.68
CA ARG A 195 18.68 11.92 16.90
C ARG A 195 18.72 10.42 16.54
N ARG A 196 17.74 9.65 17.01
CA ARG A 196 17.57 8.20 16.77
C ARG A 196 16.38 7.93 15.83
N PHE A 197 16.56 7.05 14.84
CA PHE A 197 15.47 6.50 14.01
C PHE A 197 15.29 5.03 14.37
N SER A 198 14.07 4.60 14.74
CA SER A 198 13.80 3.19 15.05
C SER A 198 13.40 2.42 13.80
N MET A 199 14.10 1.32 13.51
CA MET A 199 13.87 0.44 12.35
C MET A 199 12.74 -0.58 12.54
N ARG A 200 11.89 -0.46 13.58
CA ARG A 200 10.80 -1.43 13.85
C ARG A 200 9.74 -1.61 12.73
N TYR A 201 9.84 -0.88 11.62
CA TYR A 201 8.84 -0.91 10.54
C TYR A 201 9.38 -1.26 9.13
N LEU A 202 10.65 -1.63 8.97
CA LEU A 202 11.23 -1.94 7.66
C LEU A 202 12.13 -3.19 7.73
N VAL A 203 11.48 -4.37 7.64
CA VAL A 203 11.97 -5.70 7.22
C VAL A 203 13.19 -6.33 7.94
N PRO A 204 13.20 -7.65 8.24
CA PRO A 204 14.38 -8.34 8.76
C PRO A 204 15.15 -9.01 7.62
N GLU A 205 16.21 -8.40 7.12
CA GLU A 205 17.27 -9.12 6.39
C GLU A 205 18.61 -8.76 7.03
N ARG A 206 19.25 -9.77 7.64
CA ARG A 206 20.62 -9.70 8.13
C ARG A 206 21.56 -9.99 6.97
N VAL A 207 22.62 -9.20 6.87
CA VAL A 207 23.55 -9.13 5.74
C VAL A 207 24.46 -10.35 5.67
N HIS A 208 24.81 -10.68 4.44
CA HIS A 208 25.80 -11.65 3.98
C HIS A 208 27.19 -11.50 4.62
N GLU A 209 27.80 -12.63 4.97
CA GLU A 209 29.25 -12.76 5.15
C GLU A 209 29.91 -12.99 3.79
N ILE A 210 31.03 -12.31 3.53
CA ILE A 210 32.17 -12.95 2.85
C ILE A 210 33.45 -12.51 3.57
N ALA A 211 34.16 -13.51 4.09
CA ALA A 211 35.51 -13.43 4.60
C ALA A 211 36.50 -13.15 3.45
N ASN A 212 37.43 -12.22 3.68
CA ASN A 212 38.57 -11.97 2.80
C ASN A 212 39.86 -12.38 3.53
N PRO A 213 40.90 -12.71 2.75
CA PRO A 213 41.88 -11.69 2.40
C PRO A 213 41.75 -11.18 0.95
#